data_AF-A0A1S1QBQ7-F1
#
_entry.id   AF-A0A1S1QBQ7-F1
#
_cell.length_a   1.000
_cell.length_b   1.000
_cell.length_c   1.000
_cell.angle_alpha   90.00
_cell.angle_beta   90.00
_cell.angle_gamma   90.00
#
_symmetry.space_group_name_H-M   'P 1'
#
loop_
_entity.id
_entity.type
_entity.pdbx_description
1 polymer ?
#
loop_
_entity_poly.entity_id
_entity_poly.type
_entity_poly.pdbx_seq_one_letter_code
_entity_poly.pdbx_strand_id
1 'polypeptide(L)'
;MVTAAMLHAGQVARGQNGMITYRQALDAGLAREQIRQFVARGWWYSPSRGSYVIRAVVGPADGENDLRARAQAALAGRPDAIIAGITAARLLGLGAHALPPLTADR
;
A
#
# COMPACT_ATOMS: atom_id res chain seq x y z
N MET A 1 13.90 19.10 -7.79
CA MET A 1 13.23 18.01 -8.53
C MET A 1 12.62 16.94 -7.61
N VAL A 2 13.32 16.45 -6.58
CA VAL A 2 12.82 15.40 -5.66
C VAL A 2 11.45 15.72 -5.03
N THR A 3 11.21 16.97 -4.65
CA THR A 3 9.94 17.39 -4.03
C THR A 3 8.75 17.25 -4.99
N ALA A 4 8.91 17.60 -6.27
CA ALA A 4 7.85 17.47 -7.27
C ALA A 4 7.52 16.00 -7.56
N ALA A 5 8.55 15.15 -7.66
CA ALA A 5 8.39 13.71 -7.85
C ALA A 5 7.68 13.05 -6.66
N MET A 6 8.04 13.43 -5.42
CA MET A 6 7.35 12.96 -4.22
C MET A 6 5.90 13.44 -4.14
N LEU A 7 5.62 14.68 -4.53
CA LEU A 7 4.27 15.20 -4.57
C LEU A 7 3.43 14.42 -5.60
N HIS A 8 3.98 14.17 -6.80
CA HIS A 8 3.32 13.38 -7.83
C HIS A 8 3.04 11.95 -7.34
N ALA A 9 4.05 11.27 -6.79
CA ALA A 9 3.90 9.93 -6.22
C ALA A 9 2.83 9.91 -5.11
N GLY A 10 2.80 10.94 -4.25
CA GLY A 10 1.78 11.09 -3.21
C GLY A 10 0.37 11.29 -3.77
N GLN A 11 0.21 12.03 -4.87
CA GLN A 11 -1.09 12.18 -5.54
C GLN A 11 -1.58 10.87 -6.17
N VAL A 12 -0.70 10.16 -6.89
CA VAL A 12 -1.02 8.83 -7.43
C VAL A 12 -1.42 7.89 -6.30
N ALA A 13 -0.67 7.88 -5.21
CA ALA A 13 -0.96 7.07 -4.05
C ALA A 13 -2.32 7.42 -3.44
N ARG A 14 -2.67 8.70 -3.26
CA ARG A 14 -4.01 9.09 -2.75
C ARG A 14 -5.15 8.55 -3.60
N GLY A 15 -5.00 8.55 -4.93
CA GLY A 15 -5.97 7.95 -5.84
C GLY A 15 -6.04 6.41 -5.78
N GLN A 16 -5.06 5.76 -5.14
CA GLN A 16 -4.92 4.31 -5.03
C GLN A 16 -4.76 3.87 -3.56
N ASN A 17 -5.51 4.51 -2.65
CA ASN A 17 -5.56 4.15 -1.22
C ASN A 17 -4.19 4.12 -0.52
N GLY A 18 -3.28 5.00 -0.95
CA GLY A 18 -1.92 5.17 -0.46
C GLY A 18 -0.89 4.20 -1.03
N MET A 19 -1.26 3.36 -1.99
CA MET A 19 -0.35 2.47 -2.71
C MET A 19 0.13 3.08 -4.03
N ILE A 20 1.38 2.79 -4.40
CA ILE A 20 1.94 3.05 -5.71
C ILE A 20 2.77 1.84 -6.17
N THR A 21 2.74 1.54 -7.47
CA THR A 21 3.62 0.54 -8.09
C THR A 21 5.00 1.11 -8.33
N TYR A 22 5.99 0.22 -8.48
CA TYR A 22 7.34 0.60 -8.86
C TYR A 22 7.37 1.41 -10.16
N ARG A 23 6.59 1.01 -11.17
CA ARG A 23 6.51 1.72 -12.45
C ARG A 23 5.97 3.14 -12.26
N GLN A 24 4.87 3.30 -11.54
CA GLN A 24 4.32 4.63 -11.25
C GLN A 24 5.29 5.51 -10.44
N ALA A 25 6.11 4.94 -9.56
CA ALA A 25 7.15 5.70 -8.86
C ALA A 25 8.24 6.19 -9.82
N LEU A 26 8.65 5.35 -10.78
CA LEU A 26 9.58 5.77 -11.85
C LEU A 26 8.96 6.84 -12.75
N ASP A 27 7.71 6.67 -13.15
CA ASP A 27 6.97 7.62 -14.00
C ASP A 27 6.76 8.96 -13.29
N ALA A 28 6.65 8.95 -11.95
CA ALA A 28 6.64 10.15 -11.12
C ALA A 28 8.01 10.86 -11.05
N GLY A 29 9.07 10.26 -11.61
CA GLY A 29 10.43 10.81 -11.63
C GLY A 29 11.30 10.41 -10.44
N LEU A 30 10.94 9.37 -9.67
CA LEU A 30 11.79 8.84 -8.61
C LEU A 30 12.81 7.84 -9.17
N ALA A 31 14.06 7.95 -8.72
CA ALA A 31 15.09 6.97 -9.01
C ALA A 31 14.97 5.74 -8.10
N ARG A 32 15.48 4.60 -8.58
CA ARG A 32 15.51 3.33 -7.84
C ARG A 32 16.13 3.47 -6.44
N GLU A 33 17.21 4.24 -6.34
CA GLU A 33 17.92 4.48 -5.09
C GLU A 33 17.08 5.29 -4.10
N GLN A 34 16.31 6.27 -4.58
CA GLN A 34 15.41 7.05 -3.72
C GLN A 34 14.29 6.17 -3.15
N ILE A 35 13.71 5.30 -3.99
CA ILE A 35 12.70 4.32 -3.54
C ILE A 35 13.30 3.41 -2.46
N ARG A 36 14.52 2.89 -2.66
CA ARG A 36 15.22 2.08 -1.65
C ARG A 36 15.43 2.84 -0.35
N GLN A 37 15.87 4.09 -0.42
CA GLN A 37 16.08 4.92 0.77
C GLN A 37 14.78 5.21 1.52
N PHE A 38 13.66 5.43 0.81
CA PHE A 38 12.36 5.63 1.45
C PHE A 38 11.88 4.37 2.19
N VAL A 39 12.13 3.19 1.63
CA VAL A 39 11.83 1.92 2.31
C VAL A 39 12.76 1.69 3.50
N ALA A 40 14.06 1.91 3.35
CA ALA A 40 15.05 1.76 4.42
C ALA A 40 14.78 2.70 5.60
N ARG A 41 14.29 3.92 5.33
CA ARG A 41 13.87 4.89 6.36
C ARG A 41 12.48 4.62 6.92
N GLY A 42 11.79 3.59 6.43
CA GLY A 42 10.45 3.21 6.87
C GLY A 42 9.35 4.16 6.42
N TRP A 43 9.63 5.20 5.63
CA TRP A 43 8.61 6.11 5.10
C TRP A 43 7.66 5.39 4.14
N TRP A 44 8.22 4.43 3.40
CA TRP A 44 7.50 3.53 2.54
C TRP A 44 7.67 2.10 3.06
N TYR A 45 6.73 1.21 2.77
CA TYR A 45 6.93 -0.23 2.95
C TYR A 45 6.39 -1.00 1.76
N SER A 46 6.86 -2.23 1.57
CA SER A 46 6.50 -3.05 0.40
C SER A 46 5.64 -4.24 0.84
N PRO A 47 4.30 -4.19 0.65
CA PRO A 47 3.42 -5.30 1.01
C PRO A 47 3.58 -6.52 0.08
N SER A 48 4.03 -6.28 -1.16
CA SER A 48 4.41 -7.30 -2.13
C SER A 48 5.43 -6.74 -3.12
N ARG A 49 6.11 -7.62 -3.84
CA ARG A 49 7.19 -7.24 -4.77
C ARG A 49 6.68 -6.23 -5.80
N GLY A 50 7.35 -5.08 -5.88
CA GLY A 50 7.05 -4.03 -6.87
C GLY A 50 5.87 -3.12 -6.49
N SER A 51 5.30 -3.28 -5.31
CA SER A 51 4.26 -2.42 -4.75
C SER A 51 4.79 -1.75 -3.48
N TYR A 52 4.43 -0.49 -3.29
CA TYR A 52 4.85 0.32 -2.15
C TYR A 52 3.67 1.08 -1.57
N VAL A 53 3.64 1.18 -0.26
CA VAL A 53 2.68 2.01 0.48
C VAL A 53 3.40 3.22 1.04
N ILE A 54 2.85 4.41 0.80
CA ILE A 54 3.35 5.66 1.35
C ILE A 54 2.67 5.89 2.70
N ARG A 55 3.40 5.71 3.81
CA ARG A 55 2.83 5.81 5.17
C ARG A 55 2.20 7.18 5.46
N ALA A 56 2.77 8.24 4.89
CA ALA A 56 2.22 9.59 5.02
C ALA A 56 0.82 9.77 4.37
N VAL A 57 0.40 8.83 3.51
CA VAL A 57 -0.93 8.85 2.87
C VAL A 57 -1.92 7.94 3.62
N VAL A 58 -1.50 6.75 4.02
CA VAL A 58 -2.38 5.75 4.68
C VAL A 58 -2.58 6.03 6.17
N GLY A 59 -1.63 6.71 6.81
CA GLY A 59 -1.62 6.88 8.27
C GLY A 59 -0.89 5.73 8.98
N PRO A 60 -1.12 5.53 10.29
CA PRO A 60 -0.41 4.52 11.06
C PRO A 60 -0.66 3.12 10.51
N ALA A 61 0.37 2.27 10.55
CA ALA A 61 0.21 0.86 10.20
C ALA A 61 -0.47 0.13 11.36
N ASP A 62 -1.77 -0.06 11.22
CA ASP A 62 -2.53 -1.07 11.94
C ASP A 62 -2.77 -2.29 11.04
N GLY A 63 -3.30 -3.37 11.62
CA GLY A 63 -3.53 -4.61 10.89
C GLY A 63 -4.51 -4.45 9.72
N GLU A 64 -5.51 -3.57 9.84
CA GLU A 64 -6.52 -3.37 8.80
C GLU A 64 -5.97 -2.59 7.59
N ASN A 65 -5.14 -1.56 7.84
CA ASN A 65 -4.46 -0.83 6.77
C ASN A 65 -3.43 -1.70 6.05
N ASP A 66 -2.70 -2.55 6.79
CA ASP A 66 -1.78 -3.52 6.17
C ASP A 66 -2.54 -4.57 5.34
N LEU A 67 -3.65 -5.10 5.84
CA LEU A 67 -4.51 -6.01 5.09
C LEU A 67 -5.02 -5.37 3.78
N ARG A 68 -5.50 -4.13 3.85
CA ARG A 68 -5.98 -3.38 2.68
C ARG A 68 -4.88 -3.20 1.64
N ALA A 69 -3.68 -2.81 2.08
CA ALA A 69 -2.53 -2.64 1.20
C ALA A 69 -2.11 -3.95 0.53
N ARG A 70 -2.01 -5.05 1.28
CA ARG A 70 -1.67 -6.38 0.73
C ARG A 70 -2.71 -6.87 -0.27
N ALA A 71 -3.99 -6.70 0.04
CA ALA A 71 -5.07 -7.09 -0.85
C ALA A 71 -5.03 -6.31 -2.17
N GLN A 72 -4.80 -4.99 -2.11
CA GLN A 72 -4.63 -4.15 -3.30
C GLN A 72 -3.40 -4.53 -4.11
N ALA A 73 -2.28 -4.80 -3.44
CA ALA A 73 -1.06 -5.19 -4.11
C ALA A 73 -1.21 -6.56 -4.81
N ALA A 74 -2.00 -7.48 -4.24
CA ALA A 74 -2.35 -8.75 -4.87
C ALA A 74 -3.22 -8.54 -6.13
N LEU A 75 -4.24 -7.69 -6.06
CA LEU A 75 -5.11 -7.35 -7.20
C LEU A 75 -4.34 -6.64 -8.33
N ALA A 76 -3.41 -5.75 -7.98
CA ALA A 76 -2.57 -5.07 -8.97
C ALA A 76 -1.70 -6.05 -9.78
N GLY A 77 -1.23 -7.13 -9.14
CA GLY A 77 -0.49 -8.20 -9.81
C GLY A 77 -1.37 -9.20 -10.57
N ARG A 78 -2.68 -9.27 -10.25
CA ARG A 78 -3.65 -10.21 -10.84
C ARG A 78 -5.02 -9.53 -10.95
N PRO A 79 -5.26 -8.74 -12.02
CA PRO A 79 -6.48 -7.93 -12.16
C PRO A 79 -7.79 -8.74 -12.12
N ASP A 80 -7.76 -9.98 -12.57
CA ASP A 80 -8.94 -10.87 -12.59
C ASP A 80 -9.17 -11.60 -11.25
N ALA A 81 -8.31 -11.38 -10.25
CA ALA A 81 -8.47 -12.00 -8.94
C ALA A 81 -9.61 -11.35 -8.16
N ILE A 82 -10.28 -12.15 -7.34
CA ILE A 82 -11.38 -11.71 -6.47
C ILE A 82 -10.96 -11.89 -5.02
N ILE A 83 -11.18 -10.86 -4.20
CA ILE A 83 -11.03 -10.97 -2.75
C ILE A 83 -12.33 -11.55 -2.20
N ALA A 84 -12.23 -12.66 -1.45
CA ALA A 84 -13.38 -13.38 -0.93
C ALA A 84 -13.24 -13.69 0.57
N GLY A 85 -14.32 -14.22 1.15
CA GLY A 85 -14.35 -14.72 2.52
C GLY A 85 -14.06 -13.66 3.58
N ILE A 86 -13.30 -14.05 4.60
CA ILE A 86 -12.97 -13.20 5.77
C ILE A 86 -12.25 -11.91 5.34
N THR A 87 -11.36 -11.96 4.35
CA THR A 87 -10.67 -10.75 3.86
C THR A 87 -11.65 -9.77 3.23
N ALA A 88 -12.59 -10.25 2.41
CA ALA A 88 -13.62 -9.40 1.82
C ALA A 88 -14.52 -8.78 2.90
N ALA A 89 -14.95 -9.59 3.87
CA ALA A 89 -15.74 -9.12 5.00
C ALA A 89 -15.04 -8.01 5.80
N ARG A 90 -13.73 -8.14 6.06
CA ARG A 90 -12.93 -7.09 6.72
C ARG A 90 -12.85 -5.82 5.89
N LEU A 91 -12.53 -5.94 4.61
CA LEU A 91 -12.41 -4.77 3.72
C LEU A 91 -13.73 -4.01 3.55
N LEU A 92 -14.88 -4.72 3.66
CA LEU A 92 -16.22 -4.15 3.67
C LEU A 92 -16.65 -3.60 5.05
N GLY A 93 -15.79 -3.66 6.07
CA GLY A 93 -16.10 -3.18 7.41
C GLY A 93 -17.04 -4.10 8.22
N LEU A 94 -17.33 -5.30 7.73
CA LEU A 94 -18.20 -6.27 8.41
C LEU A 94 -17.50 -6.94 9.62
N GLY A 95 -16.21 -6.67 9.82
CA GLY A 95 -15.36 -7.39 10.77
C GLY A 95 -15.16 -6.76 12.15
N ALA A 96 -15.52 -5.50 12.37
CA ALA A 96 -15.13 -4.76 13.59
C ALA A 96 -15.67 -5.37 14.90
N HIS A 97 -16.75 -6.17 14.84
CA HIS A 97 -17.36 -6.82 16.00
C HIS A 97 -17.62 -8.33 15.83
N ALA A 98 -17.40 -8.89 14.64
CA ALA A 98 -17.76 -10.27 14.31
C ALA A 98 -16.57 -11.18 13.98
N LEU A 99 -15.36 -10.63 13.84
CA LEU A 99 -14.16 -11.38 13.47
C LEU A 99 -13.06 -11.17 14.53
N PRO A 100 -12.23 -12.20 14.81
CA PRO A 100 -11.06 -12.04 15.67
C PRO A 100 -10.18 -10.86 15.20
N PRO A 101 -9.47 -10.14 16.09
CA PRO A 101 -8.58 -9.07 15.67
C PRO A 101 -7.49 -9.62 14.72
N LEU A 102 -7.08 -8.82 13.74
CA LEU A 102 -5.85 -9.09 13.00
C LEU A 102 -4.69 -8.95 13.97
N THR A 103 -4.08 -10.05 14.37
CA THR A 103 -2.74 -10.00 14.94
C THR A 103 -1.80 -9.49 13.86
N ALA A 104 -1.15 -8.35 14.11
CA ALA A 104 -0.07 -7.90 13.25
C ALA A 104 1.01 -8.99 13.26
N ASP A 105 1.15 -9.71 12.15
CA ASP A 105 2.27 -10.61 11.98
C ASP A 105 3.55 -9.75 11.96
N ARG A 106 4.47 -10.06 12.87
CA ARG A 106 5.72 -9.31 13.07
C ARG A 106 6.69 -9.55 11.94
#